data_AF-A0A1V6IXP3-F1
#
_entry.id   AF-A0A1V6IXP3-F1
#
_cell.length_a   1.000
_cell.length_b   1.000
_cell.length_c   1.000
_cell.angle_alpha   90.00
_cell.angle_beta   90.00
_cell.angle_gamma   90.00
#
_symmetry.space_group_name_H-M   'P 1'
#
loop_
_entity.id
_entity.type
_entity.pdbx_description
1 polymer ?
#
loop_
_entity_poly.entity_id
_entity_poly.type
_entity_poly.pdbx_seq_one_letter_code
_entity_poly.pdbx_strand_id
1 'polypeptide(L)'
;MDKIDWQEGYYIGKEYIEDPEKIEAIIQYCIKMPVRFEDFNISVSKDIKIIQGKGELLVNIEKAVSRKLFYDIVHNISKAVKDNDIEAAKTYVNAGRFVVGYISSSFPLIIDEIQKKKYLEGHLLVRTISLPEIIDVAIVSKENKKEGAVITGWPIPMPPFPPSKFLAREADAIFIRDFIEAITCYFGYDINEGIRKIITSLENYWINYNLKKKNKSFKELVDLYIVEENYAYKEHNLKIIRKNIKYIYDIRNSIVHNKLRLKANDIYLLKIAIGSLSYVYQGKLIHVEHFNYVFSLTQQFIGIDHEFNGLNLDYGEKQKETAAESNGFVIKNKEDMDDYMFNGLNLSSEYVNEINTNYRISLKY
;
A
#
# COMPACT_ATOMS: atom_id res chain seq x y z
N MET A 1 -11.47 41.70 23.51
CA MET A 1 -10.76 40.41 23.42
C MET A 1 -11.57 39.57 22.46
N ASP A 2 -11.23 39.71 21.19
CA ASP A 2 -11.95 39.06 20.11
C ASP A 2 -11.75 37.55 20.19
N LYS A 3 -12.85 36.82 20.06
CA LYS A 3 -12.84 35.38 19.89
C LYS A 3 -12.04 35.08 18.63
N ILE A 4 -10.96 34.33 18.78
CA ILE A 4 -10.28 33.70 17.66
C ILE A 4 -11.28 32.72 17.07
N ASP A 5 -11.84 33.11 15.92
CA ASP A 5 -12.66 32.27 15.08
C ASP A 5 -11.72 31.18 14.53
N TRP A 6 -11.96 29.92 14.92
CA TRP A 6 -11.24 28.80 14.34
C TRP A 6 -11.66 28.73 12.86
N GLN A 7 -10.87 29.34 11.99
CA GLN A 7 -11.01 29.28 10.54
C GLN A 7 -11.35 27.85 10.14
N GLU A 8 -12.44 27.69 9.37
CA GLU A 8 -12.90 26.41 8.86
C GLU A 8 -11.73 25.56 8.34
N GLY A 9 -11.46 24.44 9.00
CA GLY A 9 -10.35 23.56 8.62
C GLY A 9 -10.45 23.19 7.14
N TYR A 10 -9.39 23.46 6.39
CA TYR A 10 -9.20 22.93 5.05
C TYR A 10 -8.57 21.55 5.17
N TYR A 11 -9.24 20.52 4.63
CA TYR A 11 -8.71 19.15 4.55
C TYR A 11 -8.61 18.72 3.09
N ILE A 12 -7.71 17.78 2.80
CA ILE A 12 -7.46 17.31 1.44
C ILE A 12 -8.76 16.73 0.85
N GLY A 13 -9.14 17.22 -0.32
CA GLY A 13 -10.38 16.80 -1.00
C GLY A 13 -11.67 17.42 -0.45
N LYS A 14 -11.60 18.39 0.49
CA LYS A 14 -12.77 19.10 1.05
C LYS A 14 -13.76 19.54 -0.03
N GLU A 15 -13.25 20.10 -1.11
CA GLU A 15 -14.07 20.61 -2.22
C GLU A 15 -14.79 19.54 -3.05
N TYR A 16 -14.34 18.28 -3.00
CA TYR A 16 -15.01 17.14 -3.63
C TYR A 16 -15.93 16.41 -2.64
N ILE A 17 -15.57 16.40 -1.36
CA ILE A 17 -16.37 15.81 -0.28
C ILE A 17 -17.62 16.65 -0.04
N GLU A 18 -17.48 17.98 -0.01
CA GLU A 18 -18.57 18.92 0.27
C GLU A 18 -19.35 19.32 -0.99
N ASP A 19 -19.01 18.76 -2.14
CA ASP A 19 -19.78 18.93 -3.38
C ASP A 19 -21.18 18.29 -3.22
N PRO A 20 -22.27 19.09 -3.24
CA PRO A 20 -23.63 18.58 -3.06
C PRO A 20 -24.11 17.75 -4.26
N GLU A 21 -23.45 17.87 -5.42
CA GLU A 21 -23.82 17.19 -6.65
C GLU A 21 -22.90 15.99 -6.90
N LYS A 22 -23.48 14.81 -7.13
CA LYS A 22 -22.76 13.61 -7.53
C LYS A 22 -23.18 13.19 -8.95
N ILE A 23 -22.26 12.57 -9.69
CA ILE A 23 -22.50 12.00 -11.02
C ILE A 23 -22.23 10.51 -10.96
N GLU A 24 -23.13 9.72 -11.52
CA GLU A 24 -22.91 8.30 -11.78
C GLU A 24 -21.85 8.11 -12.87
N ALA A 25 -20.69 7.59 -12.48
CA ALA A 25 -19.54 7.38 -13.37
C ALA A 25 -19.06 5.92 -13.36
N ILE A 26 -18.30 5.58 -14.39
CA ILE A 26 -17.55 4.33 -14.51
C ILE A 26 -16.07 4.70 -14.55
N ILE A 27 -15.32 4.22 -13.56
CA ILE A 27 -13.86 4.24 -13.59
C ILE A 27 -13.42 2.95 -14.27
N GLN A 28 -12.78 3.09 -15.42
CA GLN A 28 -12.42 2.00 -16.32
C GLN A 28 -10.91 1.88 -16.44
N TYR A 29 -10.38 0.66 -16.42
CA TYR A 29 -8.97 0.42 -16.73
C TYR A 29 -8.71 -0.98 -17.27
N CYS A 30 -7.56 -1.14 -17.92
CA CYS A 30 -7.18 -2.38 -18.60
C CYS A 30 -5.94 -3.03 -17.98
N ILE A 31 -5.97 -4.36 -17.90
CA ILE A 31 -4.84 -5.19 -17.49
C ILE A 31 -4.54 -6.23 -18.56
N LYS A 32 -3.28 -6.35 -19.00
CA LYS A 32 -2.88 -7.36 -20.00
C LYS A 32 -2.89 -8.76 -19.41
N MET A 33 -3.65 -9.66 -20.02
CA MET A 33 -3.68 -11.07 -19.62
C MET A 33 -3.10 -12.00 -20.68
N PRO A 34 -2.22 -12.93 -20.31
CA PRO A 34 -1.73 -13.96 -21.22
C PRO A 34 -2.73 -15.11 -21.44
N VAL A 35 -3.86 -15.11 -20.73
CA VAL A 35 -4.90 -16.16 -20.77
C VAL A 35 -6.29 -15.57 -20.92
N ARG A 36 -7.26 -16.43 -21.22
CA ARG A 36 -8.68 -16.09 -21.21
C ARG A 36 -9.35 -16.62 -19.95
N PHE A 37 -9.95 -15.72 -19.19
CA PHE A 37 -10.92 -16.00 -18.14
C PHE A 37 -12.34 -15.87 -18.71
N GLU A 38 -13.29 -16.59 -18.13
CA GLU A 38 -14.70 -16.25 -18.27
C GLU A 38 -15.01 -14.95 -17.54
N ASP A 39 -15.80 -14.08 -18.16
CA ASP A 39 -16.28 -12.81 -17.58
C ASP A 39 -16.86 -13.02 -16.18
N PHE A 40 -16.58 -12.09 -15.28
CA PHE A 40 -16.94 -12.26 -13.87
C PHE A 40 -17.17 -10.94 -13.15
N ASN A 41 -17.99 -11.01 -12.10
CA ASN A 41 -18.22 -9.92 -11.17
C ASN A 41 -17.59 -10.27 -9.82
N ILE A 42 -17.15 -9.27 -9.08
CA ILE A 42 -16.64 -9.48 -7.73
C ILE A 42 -17.83 -9.57 -6.78
N SER A 43 -18.13 -10.76 -6.26
CA SER A 43 -19.34 -10.98 -5.46
C SER A 43 -19.44 -10.10 -4.20
N VAL A 44 -18.29 -9.71 -3.65
CA VAL A 44 -18.18 -8.85 -2.46
C VAL A 44 -18.45 -7.38 -2.79
N SER A 45 -18.31 -6.97 -4.05
CA SER A 45 -18.56 -5.61 -4.54
C SER A 45 -19.35 -5.65 -5.84
N LYS A 46 -20.67 -5.43 -5.73
CA LYS A 46 -21.58 -5.41 -6.88
C LYS A 46 -21.25 -4.33 -7.92
N ASP A 47 -20.39 -3.40 -7.55
CA ASP A 47 -20.01 -2.24 -8.34
C ASP A 47 -18.80 -2.53 -9.25
N ILE A 48 -18.15 -3.69 -9.13
CA ILE A 48 -16.99 -4.07 -9.94
C ILE A 48 -17.36 -5.16 -10.93
N LYS A 49 -17.26 -4.83 -12.22
CA LYS A 49 -17.48 -5.73 -13.34
C LYS A 49 -16.21 -5.93 -14.14
N ILE A 50 -15.85 -7.18 -14.40
CA ILE A 50 -14.65 -7.54 -15.17
C ILE A 50 -15.08 -8.28 -16.44
N ILE A 51 -14.72 -7.70 -17.58
CA ILE A 51 -15.05 -8.23 -18.91
C ILE A 51 -13.74 -8.45 -19.65
N GLN A 52 -13.57 -9.59 -20.31
CA GLN A 52 -12.39 -9.82 -21.14
C GLN A 52 -12.67 -9.47 -22.60
N GLY A 53 -11.92 -8.51 -23.12
CA GLY A 53 -11.92 -8.15 -24.53
C GLY A 53 -10.50 -8.27 -25.08
N LYS A 54 -10.31 -9.00 -26.19
CA LYS A 54 -8.96 -9.27 -26.73
C LYS A 54 -8.07 -9.93 -25.65
N GLY A 55 -6.78 -9.62 -25.61
CA GLY A 55 -5.83 -10.09 -24.58
C GLY A 55 -5.84 -9.27 -23.29
N GLU A 56 -6.95 -8.61 -22.96
CA GLU A 56 -7.02 -7.62 -21.87
C GLU A 56 -8.26 -7.83 -21.00
N LEU A 57 -8.08 -7.74 -19.68
CA LEU A 57 -9.18 -7.62 -18.72
C LEU A 57 -9.56 -6.15 -18.58
N LEU A 58 -10.78 -5.83 -18.97
CA LEU A 58 -11.40 -4.54 -18.75
C LEU A 58 -12.11 -4.55 -17.40
N VAL A 59 -11.61 -3.74 -16.48
CA VAL A 59 -12.23 -3.53 -15.17
C VAL A 59 -13.07 -2.27 -15.23
N ASN A 60 -14.33 -2.39 -14.82
CA ASN A 60 -15.25 -1.27 -14.64
C ASN A 60 -15.67 -1.19 -13.18
N ILE A 61 -15.41 -0.04 -12.56
CA ILE A 61 -15.87 0.29 -11.21
C ILE A 61 -16.96 1.34 -11.36
N GLU A 62 -18.19 0.98 -10.99
CA GLU A 62 -19.33 1.88 -10.98
C GLU A 62 -19.36 2.68 -9.69
N LYS A 63 -19.42 4.02 -9.78
CA LYS A 63 -19.38 4.87 -8.59
C LYS A 63 -20.07 6.21 -8.81
N ALA A 64 -20.80 6.66 -7.79
CA ALA A 64 -21.21 8.05 -7.67
C ALA A 64 -20.00 8.89 -7.23
N VAL A 65 -19.51 9.77 -8.11
CA VAL A 65 -18.37 10.65 -7.82
C VAL A 65 -18.83 12.11 -7.71
N SER A 66 -18.05 12.96 -7.05
CA SER A 66 -18.30 14.41 -7.07
C SER A 66 -18.37 14.92 -8.51
N ARG A 67 -19.39 15.74 -8.80
CA ARG A 67 -19.53 16.40 -10.10
C ARG A 67 -18.32 17.28 -10.38
N LYS A 68 -17.86 18.03 -9.37
CA LYS A 68 -16.65 18.84 -9.44
C LYS A 68 -15.42 18.00 -9.77
N LEU A 69 -15.21 16.87 -9.09
CA LEU A 69 -14.10 15.96 -9.38
C LEU A 69 -14.11 15.49 -10.84
N PHE A 70 -15.28 15.07 -11.33
CA PHE A 70 -15.44 14.63 -12.73
C PHE A 70 -15.06 15.73 -13.71
N TYR A 71 -15.60 16.95 -13.53
CA TYR A 71 -15.32 18.07 -14.42
C TYR A 71 -13.89 18.61 -14.29
N ASP A 72 -13.27 18.52 -13.11
CA ASP A 72 -11.87 18.87 -12.93
C ASP A 72 -10.95 17.98 -13.76
N ILE A 73 -11.33 16.72 -14.00
CA ILE A 73 -10.61 15.82 -14.91
C ILE A 73 -10.93 16.17 -16.37
N VAL A 74 -12.22 16.20 -16.72
CA VAL A 74 -12.70 16.31 -18.11
C VAL A 74 -12.31 17.65 -18.75
N HIS A 75 -12.43 18.76 -18.02
CA HIS A 75 -12.20 20.09 -18.59
C HIS A 75 -10.74 20.54 -18.53
N ASN A 76 -9.99 20.14 -17.50
CA ASN A 76 -8.62 20.63 -17.34
C ASN A 76 -7.61 19.85 -18.17
N ILE A 77 -7.88 18.60 -18.56
CA ILE A 77 -6.95 17.86 -19.44
C ILE A 77 -6.72 18.59 -20.77
N SER A 78 -7.79 19.10 -21.39
CA SER A 78 -7.67 19.80 -22.68
C SER A 78 -6.89 21.10 -22.54
N LYS A 79 -7.10 21.85 -21.45
CA LYS A 79 -6.36 23.09 -21.17
C LYS A 79 -4.89 22.82 -20.86
N ALA A 80 -4.63 21.82 -20.01
CA ALA A 80 -3.28 21.41 -19.65
C ALA A 80 -2.45 21.01 -20.88
N VAL A 81 -3.05 20.25 -21.80
CA VAL A 81 -2.34 19.73 -22.98
C VAL A 81 -2.29 20.73 -24.13
N LYS A 82 -3.42 21.37 -24.49
CA LYS A 82 -3.50 22.24 -25.68
C LYS A 82 -3.02 23.66 -25.40
N ASP A 83 -3.34 24.20 -24.23
CA ASP A 83 -3.06 25.59 -23.88
C ASP A 83 -1.78 25.73 -23.04
N ASN A 84 -1.13 24.60 -22.71
CA ASN A 84 0.05 24.53 -21.83
C ASN A 84 -0.17 25.25 -20.49
N ASP A 85 -1.41 25.19 -19.98
CA ASP A 85 -1.82 25.84 -18.74
C ASP A 85 -1.33 25.02 -17.54
N ILE A 86 -0.36 25.59 -16.83
CA ILE A 86 0.28 24.98 -15.65
C ILE A 86 -0.73 24.76 -14.52
N GLU A 87 -1.67 25.67 -14.32
CA GLU A 87 -2.63 25.55 -13.23
C GLU A 87 -3.67 24.48 -13.53
N ALA A 88 -4.15 24.44 -14.78
CA ALA A 88 -5.00 23.34 -15.24
C ALA A 88 -4.30 21.98 -15.12
N ALA A 89 -2.99 21.92 -15.43
CA ALA A 89 -2.20 20.70 -15.28
C ALA A 89 -2.12 20.23 -13.81
N LYS A 90 -1.93 21.16 -12.86
CA LYS A 90 -1.95 20.82 -11.42
C LYS A 90 -3.31 20.31 -10.97
N THR A 91 -4.39 21.00 -11.34
CA THR A 91 -5.76 20.57 -10.99
C THR A 91 -6.05 19.18 -11.55
N TYR A 92 -5.71 18.94 -12.82
CA TYR A 92 -5.89 17.64 -13.47
C TYR A 92 -5.12 16.52 -12.74
N VAL A 93 -3.85 16.73 -12.41
CA VAL A 93 -3.03 15.73 -11.67
C VAL A 93 -3.60 15.47 -10.28
N ASN A 94 -4.01 16.52 -9.56
CA ASN A 94 -4.58 16.39 -8.22
C ASN A 94 -5.92 15.64 -8.24
N ALA A 95 -6.80 15.96 -9.19
CA ALA A 95 -8.06 15.25 -9.39
C ALA A 95 -7.82 13.77 -9.77
N GLY A 96 -6.83 13.50 -10.62
CA GLY A 96 -6.43 12.13 -11.00
C GLY A 96 -6.05 11.25 -9.80
N ARG A 97 -5.41 11.80 -8.77
CA ARG A 97 -5.08 11.05 -7.53
C ARG A 97 -6.31 10.50 -6.82
N PHE A 98 -7.47 11.14 -6.95
CA PHE A 98 -8.70 10.60 -6.37
C PHE A 98 -9.24 9.39 -7.13
N VAL A 99 -9.11 9.40 -8.46
CA VAL A 99 -9.44 8.23 -9.29
C VAL A 99 -8.55 7.05 -8.96
N VAL A 100 -7.24 7.30 -8.80
CA VAL A 100 -6.28 6.29 -8.34
C VAL A 100 -6.69 5.71 -6.99
N GLY A 101 -7.22 6.52 -6.07
CA GLY A 101 -7.69 6.06 -4.77
C GLY A 101 -8.84 5.05 -4.83
N TYR A 102 -9.76 5.17 -5.79
CA TYR A 102 -10.82 4.18 -6.03
C TYR A 102 -10.28 2.88 -6.67
N ILE A 103 -9.27 3.00 -7.53
CA ILE A 103 -8.62 1.83 -8.11
C ILE A 103 -7.86 1.10 -7.01
N SER A 104 -7.00 1.78 -6.26
CA SER A 104 -6.20 1.17 -5.20
C SER A 104 -7.05 0.46 -4.15
N SER A 105 -8.20 1.04 -3.77
CA SER A 105 -9.10 0.39 -2.79
C SER A 105 -9.78 -0.87 -3.30
N SER A 106 -9.97 -1.01 -4.61
CA SER A 106 -10.65 -2.15 -5.24
C SER A 106 -9.70 -3.19 -5.83
N PHE A 107 -8.48 -2.78 -6.17
CA PHE A 107 -7.47 -3.60 -6.82
C PHE A 107 -7.12 -4.89 -6.06
N PRO A 108 -6.97 -4.89 -4.71
CA PRO A 108 -6.76 -6.11 -3.96
C PRO A 108 -7.84 -7.18 -4.19
N LEU A 109 -9.12 -6.78 -4.23
CA LEU A 109 -10.24 -7.70 -4.49
C LEU A 109 -10.15 -8.32 -5.89
N ILE A 110 -9.70 -7.53 -6.87
CA ILE A 110 -9.52 -7.96 -8.25
C ILE A 110 -8.37 -8.97 -8.34
N ILE A 111 -7.25 -8.69 -7.67
CA ILE A 111 -6.11 -9.61 -7.61
C ILE A 111 -6.50 -10.94 -6.96
N ASP A 112 -7.26 -10.91 -5.86
CA ASP A 112 -7.72 -12.13 -5.20
C ASP A 112 -8.59 -12.99 -6.13
N GLU A 113 -9.51 -12.38 -6.89
CA GLU A 113 -10.36 -13.13 -7.80
C GLU A 113 -9.59 -13.66 -9.02
N ILE A 114 -8.62 -12.89 -9.56
CA ILE A 114 -7.71 -13.35 -10.62
C ILE A 114 -6.88 -14.55 -10.12
N GLN A 115 -6.33 -14.48 -8.91
CA GLN A 115 -5.56 -15.58 -8.32
C GLN A 115 -6.44 -16.81 -8.09
N LYS A 116 -7.64 -16.62 -7.55
CA LYS A 116 -8.60 -17.72 -7.36
C LYS A 116 -8.93 -18.40 -8.69
N LYS A 117 -9.25 -17.64 -9.74
CA LYS A 117 -9.48 -18.17 -11.09
C LYS A 117 -8.24 -18.88 -11.64
N LYS A 118 -7.04 -18.32 -11.46
CA LYS A 118 -5.79 -18.99 -11.83
C LYS A 118 -5.70 -20.41 -11.28
N TYR A 119 -5.94 -20.59 -9.98
CA TYR A 119 -5.82 -21.92 -9.36
C TYR A 119 -6.99 -22.84 -9.68
N LEU A 120 -8.21 -22.31 -9.82
CA LEU A 120 -9.38 -23.10 -10.17
C LEU A 120 -9.34 -23.60 -11.62
N GLU A 121 -8.91 -22.76 -12.54
CA GLU A 121 -8.90 -23.05 -13.99
C GLU A 121 -7.53 -23.58 -14.48
N GLY A 122 -6.48 -23.52 -13.66
CA GLY A 122 -5.17 -24.09 -13.97
C GLY A 122 -4.28 -23.23 -14.88
N HIS A 123 -4.35 -21.90 -14.76
CA HIS A 123 -3.63 -20.98 -15.65
C HIS A 123 -2.16 -20.76 -15.27
N LEU A 124 -1.25 -21.46 -15.95
CA LEU A 124 0.18 -21.45 -15.63
C LEU A 124 0.86 -20.07 -15.82
N LEU A 125 0.43 -19.29 -16.81
CA LEU A 125 1.06 -18.01 -17.19
C LEU A 125 0.51 -16.81 -16.41
N VAL A 126 -0.55 -16.99 -15.61
CA VAL A 126 -1.10 -15.91 -14.81
C VAL A 126 -0.18 -15.67 -13.62
N ARG A 127 0.32 -14.44 -13.47
CA ARG A 127 1.10 -13.99 -12.32
C ARG A 127 0.29 -13.00 -11.49
N THR A 128 0.77 -12.70 -10.29
CA THR A 128 0.26 -11.56 -9.53
C THR A 128 0.69 -10.28 -10.21
N ILE A 129 -0.18 -9.28 -10.20
CA ILE A 129 -0.07 -8.08 -11.03
C ILE A 129 0.03 -6.90 -10.10
N SER A 130 0.95 -6.02 -10.41
CA SER A 130 1.14 -4.76 -9.70
C SER A 130 0.27 -3.66 -10.29
N LEU A 131 -0.10 -2.69 -9.46
CA LEU A 131 -0.91 -1.55 -9.89
C LEU A 131 -0.30 -0.82 -11.12
N PRO A 132 1.03 -0.58 -11.21
CA PRO A 132 1.64 0.08 -12.38
C PRO A 132 1.53 -0.68 -13.70
N GLU A 133 1.12 -1.95 -13.70
CA GLU A 133 0.90 -2.72 -14.93
C GLU A 133 -0.45 -2.42 -15.60
N ILE A 134 -1.28 -1.56 -14.98
CA ILE A 134 -2.47 -0.99 -15.61
C ILE A 134 -2.05 -0.10 -16.78
N ILE A 135 -2.63 -0.34 -17.96
CA ILE A 135 -2.27 0.37 -19.20
C ILE A 135 -2.78 1.82 -19.18
N ASP A 136 -4.09 1.97 -19.05
CA ASP A 136 -4.79 3.26 -19.09
C ASP A 136 -5.91 3.24 -18.06
N VAL A 137 -6.21 4.41 -17.51
CA VAL A 137 -7.33 4.65 -16.61
C VAL A 137 -8.20 5.73 -17.20
N ALA A 138 -9.50 5.47 -17.33
CA ALA A 138 -10.48 6.42 -17.82
C ALA A 138 -11.64 6.60 -16.84
N ILE A 139 -12.28 7.76 -16.88
CA ILE A 139 -13.55 8.02 -16.22
C ILE A 139 -14.63 8.34 -17.27
N VAL A 140 -15.81 7.74 -17.12
CA VAL A 140 -16.92 7.85 -18.07
C VAL A 140 -18.20 8.18 -17.33
N SER A 141 -18.90 9.26 -17.70
CA SER A 141 -20.25 9.53 -17.17
C SER A 141 -21.27 8.53 -17.74
N LYS A 142 -22.11 7.95 -16.88
CA LYS A 142 -23.24 7.12 -17.33
C LYS A 142 -24.35 7.94 -17.96
N GLU A 143 -24.55 9.16 -17.47
CA GLU A 143 -25.62 10.07 -17.88
C GLU A 143 -25.26 10.81 -19.17
N ASN A 144 -24.00 11.22 -19.32
CA ASN A 144 -23.57 12.11 -20.39
C ASN A 144 -22.50 11.48 -21.29
N LYS A 145 -22.91 10.45 -22.05
CA LYS A 145 -22.01 9.72 -22.98
C LYS A 145 -21.33 10.60 -24.05
N LYS A 146 -21.84 11.82 -24.30
CA LYS A 146 -21.30 12.77 -25.27
C LYS A 146 -20.00 13.44 -24.82
N GLU A 147 -19.73 13.51 -23.52
CA GLU A 147 -18.46 14.05 -22.98
C GLU A 147 -17.29 13.06 -23.10
N GLY A 148 -17.57 11.83 -23.55
CA GLY A 148 -16.58 10.81 -23.89
C GLY A 148 -15.92 10.17 -22.66
N ALA A 149 -15.16 9.10 -22.90
CA ALA A 149 -14.25 8.55 -21.90
C ALA A 149 -13.02 9.45 -21.82
N VAL A 150 -12.69 9.95 -20.63
CA VAL A 150 -11.50 10.79 -20.43
C VAL A 150 -10.42 9.99 -19.73
N ILE A 151 -9.26 9.86 -20.38
CA ILE A 151 -8.07 9.24 -19.82
C ILE A 151 -7.55 10.14 -18.70
N THR A 152 -7.26 9.54 -17.55
CA THR A 152 -6.69 10.23 -16.39
C THR A 152 -5.15 10.27 -16.49
N GLY A 153 -4.49 11.06 -15.64
CA GLY A 153 -3.03 11.20 -15.62
C GLY A 153 -2.35 9.94 -15.06
N TRP A 154 -2.46 8.83 -15.78
CA TRP A 154 -1.95 7.51 -15.40
C TRP A 154 -0.89 7.01 -16.39
N PRO A 155 0.17 6.34 -15.92
CA PRO A 155 0.62 6.29 -14.52
C PRO A 155 1.09 7.67 -14.06
N ILE A 156 1.04 7.95 -12.75
CA ILE A 156 1.64 9.16 -12.20
C ILE A 156 3.16 9.01 -12.30
N PRO A 157 3.87 9.83 -13.10
CA PRO A 157 5.31 9.71 -13.26
C PRO A 157 5.99 10.08 -11.94
N MET A 158 6.83 9.18 -11.43
CA MET A 158 7.59 9.43 -10.21
C MET A 158 8.90 10.16 -10.53
N PRO A 159 9.33 11.13 -9.70
CA PRO A 159 10.64 11.71 -9.85
C PRO A 159 11.72 10.64 -9.68
N PRO A 160 12.88 10.80 -10.34
CA PRO A 160 13.99 9.86 -10.16
C PRO A 160 14.44 9.90 -8.70
N PHE A 161 14.45 8.74 -8.06
CA PHE A 161 15.09 8.60 -6.76
C PHE A 161 16.61 8.60 -6.92
N PRO A 162 17.36 9.24 -6.00
CA PRO A 162 18.82 9.19 -6.05
C PRO A 162 19.25 7.72 -6.04
N PRO A 163 20.02 7.26 -7.05
CA PRO A 163 20.40 5.87 -7.12
C PRO A 163 21.15 5.50 -5.85
N SER A 164 20.61 4.57 -5.09
CA SER A 164 21.16 4.24 -3.77
C SER A 164 22.61 3.74 -3.83
N LYS A 165 23.07 3.28 -5.01
CA LYS A 165 24.48 3.00 -5.31
C LYS A 165 25.43 4.18 -5.05
N PHE A 166 24.94 5.42 -5.14
CA PHE A 166 25.73 6.61 -4.83
C PHE A 166 25.85 6.86 -3.32
N LEU A 167 24.89 6.35 -2.54
CA LEU A 167 24.87 6.45 -1.08
C LEU A 167 25.70 5.34 -0.43
N ALA A 168 25.88 4.21 -1.09
CA ALA A 168 26.64 3.08 -0.58
C ALA A 168 27.20 2.19 -1.70
N ARG A 169 28.45 2.44 -2.12
CA ARG A 169 29.09 1.74 -3.25
C ARG A 169 29.27 0.23 -3.05
N GLU A 170 29.25 -0.25 -1.80
CA GLU A 170 29.50 -1.65 -1.43
C GLU A 170 28.30 -2.33 -0.76
N ALA A 171 27.10 -1.74 -0.80
CA ALA A 171 25.95 -2.25 -0.06
C ALA A 171 25.18 -3.40 -0.74
N ASP A 172 25.92 -4.28 -1.40
CA ASP A 172 25.41 -5.50 -2.01
C ASP A 172 25.32 -6.65 -0.99
N ALA A 173 24.55 -6.43 0.07
CA ALA A 173 24.35 -7.42 1.12
C ALA A 173 23.09 -8.24 0.88
N ILE A 174 23.14 -9.56 1.15
CA ILE A 174 22.02 -10.48 0.91
C ILE A 174 20.74 -10.01 1.61
N PHE A 175 20.84 -9.55 2.86
CA PHE A 175 19.66 -9.07 3.59
C PHE A 175 19.00 -7.85 2.94
N ILE A 176 19.78 -6.97 2.30
CA ILE A 176 19.26 -5.81 1.57
C ILE A 176 18.54 -6.28 0.31
N ARG A 177 19.09 -7.26 -0.42
CA ARG A 177 18.42 -7.87 -1.57
C ARG A 177 17.07 -8.47 -1.16
N ASP A 178 17.03 -9.26 -0.09
CA ASP A 178 15.77 -9.83 0.41
C ASP A 178 14.78 -8.74 0.89
N PHE A 179 15.28 -7.62 1.42
CA PHE A 179 14.44 -6.48 1.79
C PHE A 179 13.81 -5.80 0.56
N ILE A 180 14.59 -5.62 -0.51
CA ILE A 180 14.09 -5.13 -1.81
C ILE A 180 13.02 -6.08 -2.35
N GLU A 181 13.28 -7.39 -2.35
CA GLU A 181 12.30 -8.40 -2.80
C GLU A 181 10.99 -8.35 -1.99
N ALA A 182 11.06 -8.12 -0.68
CA ALA A 182 9.86 -7.95 0.15
C ALA A 182 9.05 -6.71 -0.24
N ILE A 183 9.72 -5.59 -0.56
CA ILE A 183 9.08 -4.36 -1.07
C ILE A 183 8.47 -4.62 -2.45
N THR A 184 9.16 -5.32 -3.34
CA THR A 184 8.63 -5.70 -4.66
C THR A 184 7.39 -6.58 -4.53
N CYS A 185 7.40 -7.54 -3.61
CA CYS A 185 6.25 -8.39 -3.31
C CYS A 185 5.04 -7.58 -2.81
N TYR A 186 5.27 -6.51 -2.04
CA TYR A 186 4.19 -5.62 -1.60
C TYR A 186 3.49 -4.96 -2.79
N PHE A 187 4.24 -4.32 -3.68
CA PHE A 187 3.63 -3.67 -4.85
C PHE A 187 3.03 -4.66 -5.86
N GLY A 188 3.55 -5.89 -5.86
CA GLY A 188 3.02 -7.00 -6.66
C GLY A 188 1.91 -7.81 -5.99
N TYR A 189 1.43 -7.44 -4.80
CA TYR A 189 0.43 -8.18 -4.02
C TYR A 189 0.78 -9.65 -3.74
N ASP A 190 2.06 -10.03 -3.76
CA ASP A 190 2.52 -11.37 -3.35
C ASP A 190 2.88 -11.39 -1.85
N ILE A 191 1.84 -11.27 -1.03
CA ILE A 191 1.99 -11.09 0.42
C ILE A 191 2.69 -12.28 1.07
N ASN A 192 2.40 -13.50 0.60
CA ASN A 192 2.95 -14.71 1.18
C ASN A 192 4.47 -14.78 0.98
N GLU A 193 4.95 -14.47 -0.23
CA GLU A 193 6.39 -14.41 -0.50
C GLU A 193 7.04 -13.19 0.17
N GLY A 194 6.37 -12.04 0.18
CA GLY A 194 6.85 -10.86 0.89
C GLY A 194 7.12 -11.12 2.37
N ILE A 195 6.20 -11.80 3.07
CA ILE A 195 6.37 -12.20 4.48
C ILE A 195 7.56 -13.16 4.67
N ARG A 196 7.76 -14.11 3.75
CA ARG A 196 8.94 -14.99 3.78
C ARG A 196 10.22 -14.18 3.63
N LYS A 197 10.25 -13.23 2.68
CA LYS A 197 11.40 -12.35 2.41
C LYS A 197 11.72 -11.43 3.58
N ILE A 198 10.74 -10.90 4.30
CA ILE A 198 10.97 -10.12 5.54
C ILE A 198 11.76 -10.94 6.57
N ILE A 199 11.32 -12.17 6.84
CA ILE A 199 11.98 -13.01 7.84
C ILE A 199 13.35 -13.46 7.37
N THR A 200 13.48 -13.89 6.10
CA THR A 200 14.76 -14.30 5.53
C THR A 200 15.76 -13.15 5.48
N SER A 201 15.30 -11.92 5.17
CA SER A 201 16.10 -10.70 5.25
C SER A 201 16.66 -10.52 6.67
N LEU A 202 15.84 -10.61 7.72
CA LEU A 202 16.30 -10.47 9.10
C LEU A 202 17.27 -11.59 9.53
N GLU A 203 17.02 -12.83 9.11
CA GLU A 203 17.93 -13.95 9.36
C GLU A 203 19.30 -13.71 8.71
N ASN A 204 19.31 -13.23 7.46
CA ASN A 204 20.53 -12.89 6.72
C ASN A 204 21.24 -11.67 7.29
N TYR A 205 20.51 -10.71 7.86
CA TYR A 205 21.10 -9.58 8.58
C TYR A 205 21.90 -10.06 9.79
N TRP A 206 21.34 -10.96 10.61
CA TRP A 206 22.09 -11.51 11.75
C TRP A 206 23.28 -12.37 11.33
N ILE A 207 23.21 -13.04 10.18
CA ILE A 207 24.38 -13.77 9.63
C ILE A 207 25.45 -12.77 9.17
N ASN A 208 25.07 -11.76 8.39
CA ASN A 208 25.97 -10.76 7.82
C ASN A 208 26.79 -10.03 8.90
N TYR A 209 26.17 -9.73 10.04
CA TYR A 209 26.80 -9.03 11.15
C TYR A 209 27.31 -9.96 12.27
N ASN A 210 27.39 -11.27 12.03
CA ASN A 210 27.84 -12.27 13.01
C ASN A 210 27.07 -12.23 14.35
N LEU A 211 25.78 -11.87 14.29
CA LEU A 211 24.85 -11.81 15.43
C LEU A 211 24.15 -13.15 15.66
N LYS A 212 24.17 -14.07 14.69
CA LYS A 212 23.54 -15.39 14.84
C LYS A 212 24.28 -16.23 15.89
N LYS A 213 23.58 -16.62 16.96
CA LYS A 213 24.12 -17.50 18.02
C LYS A 213 23.55 -18.91 17.89
N LYS A 214 24.41 -19.94 17.93
CA LYS A 214 24.02 -21.36 17.73
C LYS A 214 22.92 -21.86 18.68
N ASN A 215 22.86 -21.32 19.91
CA ASN A 215 21.93 -21.78 20.95
C ASN A 215 20.73 -20.85 21.15
N LYS A 216 20.43 -19.98 20.19
CA LYS A 216 19.34 -19.01 20.31
C LYS A 216 18.37 -19.17 19.14
N SER A 217 17.10 -19.32 19.47
CA SER A 217 16.01 -19.31 18.50
C SER A 217 15.84 -17.92 17.90
N PHE A 218 15.14 -17.83 16.76
CA PHE A 218 14.82 -16.55 16.11
C PHE A 218 14.17 -15.56 17.09
N LYS A 219 13.15 -16.00 17.83
CA LYS A 219 12.42 -15.13 18.78
C LYS A 219 13.30 -14.65 19.93
N GLU A 220 14.24 -15.48 20.40
CA GLU A 220 15.22 -15.05 21.40
C GLU A 220 16.22 -14.03 20.85
N LEU A 221 16.63 -14.16 19.58
CA LEU A 221 17.50 -13.16 18.94
C LEU A 221 16.78 -11.81 18.77
N VAL A 222 15.48 -11.82 18.46
CA VAL A 222 14.64 -10.61 18.47
C VAL A 222 14.68 -9.91 19.82
N ASP A 223 14.48 -10.66 20.92
CA ASP A 223 14.51 -10.09 22.27
C ASP A 223 15.90 -9.63 22.71
N LEU A 224 16.94 -10.31 22.24
CA LEU A 224 18.32 -9.99 22.59
C LEU A 224 18.82 -8.73 21.91
N TYR A 225 18.44 -8.51 20.65
CA TYR A 225 19.04 -7.44 19.84
C TYR A 225 18.18 -6.19 19.74
N ILE A 226 16.85 -6.30 19.76
CA ILE A 226 15.96 -5.15 19.67
C ILE A 226 15.72 -4.61 21.09
N VAL A 227 16.68 -3.87 21.64
CA VAL A 227 16.68 -3.34 23.02
C VAL A 227 17.23 -1.92 23.06
N GLU A 228 16.91 -1.12 24.09
CA GLU A 228 17.26 0.31 24.14
C GLU A 228 18.77 0.57 23.96
N GLU A 229 19.63 -0.34 24.41
CA GLU A 229 21.09 -0.20 24.26
C GLU A 229 21.53 -0.09 22.79
N ASN A 230 20.81 -0.80 21.91
CA ASN A 230 21.11 -0.89 20.48
C ASN A 230 20.35 0.14 19.64
N TYR A 231 19.40 0.89 20.20
CA TYR A 231 18.51 1.78 19.44
C TYR A 231 18.41 3.17 20.08
N ALA A 232 17.87 4.13 19.34
CA ALA A 232 17.59 5.48 19.85
C ALA A 232 16.13 5.63 20.35
N TYR A 233 15.40 4.52 20.46
CA TYR A 233 13.98 4.46 20.81
C TYR A 233 13.78 3.88 22.20
N LYS A 234 12.67 4.28 22.83
CA LYS A 234 12.25 3.78 24.13
C LYS A 234 11.69 2.35 24.06
N GLU A 235 11.74 1.65 25.18
CA GLU A 235 11.35 0.25 25.32
C GLU A 235 9.89 -0.01 24.93
N HIS A 236 8.97 0.92 25.19
CA HIS A 236 7.58 0.77 24.75
C HIS A 236 7.44 0.75 23.22
N ASN A 237 8.23 1.56 22.51
CA ASN A 237 8.29 1.57 21.05
C ASN A 237 8.97 0.30 20.51
N LEU A 238 10.07 -0.13 21.13
CA LEU A 238 10.75 -1.38 20.77
C LEU A 238 9.90 -2.63 21.02
N LYS A 239 9.00 -2.62 22.03
CA LYS A 239 8.03 -3.69 22.26
C LYS A 239 7.12 -3.91 21.05
N ILE A 240 6.69 -2.85 20.39
CA ILE A 240 5.84 -2.93 19.19
C ILE A 240 6.60 -3.65 18.06
N ILE A 241 7.86 -3.27 17.81
CA ILE A 241 8.70 -3.91 16.80
C ILE A 241 8.91 -5.40 17.11
N ARG A 242 9.28 -5.73 18.36
CA ARG A 242 9.47 -7.13 18.76
C ARG A 242 8.19 -7.95 18.61
N LYS A 243 7.04 -7.41 19.04
CA LYS A 243 5.71 -8.04 18.88
C LYS A 243 5.43 -8.31 17.40
N ASN A 244 5.62 -7.31 16.54
CA ASN A 244 5.38 -7.43 15.11
C ASN A 244 6.29 -8.49 14.48
N ILE A 245 7.61 -8.39 14.64
CA ILE A 245 8.56 -9.32 14.02
C ILE A 245 8.31 -10.77 14.48
N LYS A 246 8.00 -11.00 15.76
CA LYS A 246 7.64 -12.33 16.26
C LYS A 246 6.35 -12.86 15.64
N TYR A 247 5.34 -12.00 15.49
CA TYR A 247 4.09 -12.37 14.84
C TYR A 247 4.29 -12.70 13.36
N ILE A 248 5.03 -11.86 12.62
CA ILE A 248 5.38 -12.10 11.22
C ILE A 248 6.16 -13.43 11.07
N TYR A 249 7.02 -13.77 12.02
CA TYR A 249 7.72 -15.07 12.03
C TYR A 249 6.76 -16.26 12.16
N ASP A 250 5.74 -16.15 13.02
CA ASP A 250 4.72 -17.19 13.17
C ASP A 250 3.84 -17.34 11.93
N ILE A 251 3.49 -16.22 11.29
CA ILE A 251 2.78 -16.18 10.01
C ILE A 251 3.62 -16.84 8.92
N ARG A 252 4.90 -16.47 8.79
CA ARG A 252 5.84 -17.07 7.84
C ARG A 252 5.90 -18.59 7.99
N ASN A 253 6.01 -19.09 9.23
CA ASN A 253 6.04 -20.53 9.48
C ASN A 253 4.70 -21.20 9.10
N SER A 254 3.58 -20.54 9.37
CA SER A 254 2.26 -21.04 8.97
C SER A 254 2.11 -21.13 7.45
N ILE A 255 2.63 -20.14 6.71
CA ILE A 255 2.66 -20.12 5.24
C ILE A 255 3.56 -21.24 4.70
N VAL A 256 4.78 -21.40 5.23
CA VAL A 256 5.74 -22.43 4.79
C VAL A 256 5.21 -23.85 5.04
N HIS A 257 4.45 -24.04 6.12
CA HIS A 257 3.81 -25.33 6.43
C HIS A 257 2.41 -25.49 5.82
N ASN A 258 2.04 -24.64 4.85
CA ASN A 258 0.74 -24.68 4.15
C ASN A 258 -0.49 -24.68 5.08
N LYS A 259 -0.37 -24.07 6.27
CA LYS A 259 -1.47 -23.91 7.24
C LYS A 259 -2.27 -22.62 7.04
N LEU A 260 -1.67 -21.68 6.32
CA LEU A 260 -2.16 -20.32 6.13
C LEU A 260 -1.85 -19.86 4.70
N ARG A 261 -2.79 -19.17 4.08
CA ARG A 261 -2.57 -18.41 2.85
C ARG A 261 -3.21 -17.05 3.00
N LEU A 262 -2.39 -16.01 2.96
CA LEU A 262 -2.86 -14.62 3.03
C LEU A 262 -3.51 -14.22 1.71
N LYS A 263 -4.53 -13.38 1.81
CA LYS A 263 -5.27 -12.74 0.70
C LYS A 263 -4.71 -11.36 0.40
N ALA A 264 -4.96 -10.84 -0.79
CA ALA A 264 -4.52 -9.50 -1.21
C ALA A 264 -4.99 -8.38 -0.27
N ASN A 265 -6.15 -8.52 0.37
CA ASN A 265 -6.62 -7.57 1.38
C ASN A 265 -5.75 -7.52 2.66
N ASP A 266 -4.93 -8.53 2.91
CA ASP A 266 -4.01 -8.57 4.05
C ASP A 266 -2.72 -7.78 3.79
N ILE A 267 -2.64 -6.99 2.70
CA ILE A 267 -1.46 -6.23 2.28
C ILE A 267 -0.92 -5.30 3.38
N TYR A 268 -1.81 -4.81 4.24
CA TYR A 268 -1.44 -4.00 5.40
C TYR A 268 -0.47 -4.73 6.34
N LEU A 269 -0.63 -6.04 6.53
CA LEU A 269 0.31 -6.83 7.34
C LEU A 269 1.74 -6.75 6.78
N LEU A 270 1.89 -6.84 5.46
CA LEU A 270 3.21 -6.73 4.81
C LEU A 270 3.76 -5.31 4.90
N LYS A 271 2.92 -4.27 4.81
CA LYS A 271 3.33 -2.88 5.07
C LYS A 271 3.91 -2.73 6.47
N ILE A 272 3.22 -3.25 7.49
CA ILE A 272 3.70 -3.24 8.88
C ILE A 272 4.99 -4.04 9.03
N ALA A 273 5.11 -5.18 8.34
CA ALA A 273 6.32 -6.00 8.38
C ALA A 273 7.53 -5.28 7.77
N ILE A 274 7.36 -4.62 6.61
CA ILE A 274 8.39 -3.79 5.95
C ILE A 274 8.80 -2.64 6.88
N GLY A 275 7.83 -1.89 7.41
CA GLY A 275 8.09 -0.79 8.34
C GLY A 275 8.83 -1.26 9.59
N SER A 276 8.36 -2.33 10.22
CA SER A 276 9.00 -2.88 11.42
C SER A 276 10.45 -3.31 11.15
N LEU A 277 10.71 -3.98 10.02
CA LEU A 277 12.04 -4.42 9.64
C LEU A 277 12.97 -3.24 9.30
N SER A 278 12.45 -2.20 8.64
CA SER A 278 13.18 -0.94 8.44
C SER A 278 13.69 -0.38 9.76
N TYR A 279 12.85 -0.33 10.81
CA TYR A 279 13.27 0.12 12.13
C TYR A 279 14.30 -0.81 12.78
N VAL A 280 14.23 -2.12 12.56
CA VAL A 280 15.28 -3.05 13.04
C VAL A 280 16.64 -2.68 12.45
N TYR A 281 16.69 -2.31 11.18
CA TYR A 281 17.92 -1.88 10.50
C TYR A 281 18.40 -0.48 10.90
N GLN A 282 17.67 0.26 11.74
CA GLN A 282 18.10 1.55 12.28
C GLN A 282 18.88 1.43 13.60
N GLY A 283 19.20 0.21 14.03
CA GLY A 283 20.00 -0.03 15.24
C GLY A 283 21.49 0.27 15.06
N LYS A 284 22.24 0.34 16.17
CA LYS A 284 23.70 0.60 16.18
C LYS A 284 24.56 -0.56 15.65
N LEU A 285 23.93 -1.69 15.30
CA LEU A 285 24.61 -2.94 14.92
C LEU A 285 24.87 -3.05 13.40
N ILE A 286 24.42 -2.07 12.61
CA ILE A 286 24.56 -2.04 11.15
C ILE A 286 25.68 -1.06 10.75
N HIS A 287 26.31 -1.30 9.60
CA HIS A 287 27.23 -0.33 8.99
C HIS A 287 26.46 0.86 8.43
N VAL A 288 27.07 2.06 8.48
CA VAL A 288 26.41 3.32 8.09
C VAL A 288 25.99 3.31 6.62
N GLU A 289 26.75 2.65 5.75
CA GLU A 289 26.44 2.51 4.33
C GLU A 289 25.17 1.69 4.11
N HIS A 290 25.05 0.54 4.80
CA HIS A 290 23.86 -0.31 4.73
C HIS A 290 22.64 0.38 5.36
N PHE A 291 22.83 1.09 6.47
CA PHE A 291 21.80 1.93 7.09
C PHE A 291 21.26 2.97 6.10
N ASN A 292 22.15 3.76 5.48
CA ASN A 292 21.78 4.80 4.53
C ASN A 292 21.04 4.22 3.31
N TYR A 293 21.46 3.04 2.85
CA TYR A 293 20.76 2.36 1.77
C TYR A 293 19.35 1.93 2.18
N VAL A 294 19.20 1.20 3.29
CA VAL A 294 17.88 0.78 3.79
C VAL A 294 16.98 1.99 4.05
N PHE A 295 17.52 3.08 4.60
CA PHE A 295 16.79 4.31 4.80
C PHE A 295 16.29 4.89 3.47
N SER A 296 17.16 4.99 2.46
CA SER A 296 16.79 5.43 1.11
C SER A 296 15.71 4.54 0.46
N LEU A 297 15.81 3.21 0.61
CA LEU A 297 14.79 2.26 0.13
C LEU A 297 13.46 2.44 0.86
N THR A 298 13.49 2.72 2.17
CA THR A 298 12.29 2.97 2.97
C THR A 298 11.60 4.26 2.52
N GLN A 299 12.37 5.34 2.26
CA GLN A 299 11.80 6.59 1.74
C GLN A 299 11.20 6.40 0.34
N GLN A 300 11.86 5.62 -0.51
CA GLN A 300 11.32 5.22 -1.81
C GLN A 300 9.99 4.48 -1.65
N PHE A 301 9.97 3.45 -0.80
CA PHE A 301 8.77 2.69 -0.50
C PHE A 301 7.61 3.58 -0.04
N ILE A 302 7.83 4.49 0.92
CA ILE A 302 6.81 5.40 1.44
C ILE A 302 6.29 6.34 0.34
N GLY A 303 7.19 6.91 -0.46
CA GLY A 303 6.80 7.81 -1.56
C GLY A 303 5.98 7.09 -2.63
N ILE A 304 6.44 5.91 -3.06
CA ILE A 304 5.75 5.06 -4.04
C ILE A 304 4.38 4.63 -3.50
N ASP A 305 4.32 4.16 -2.25
CA ASP A 305 3.08 3.73 -1.59
C ASP A 305 2.07 4.87 -1.47
N HIS A 306 2.53 6.10 -1.18
CA HIS A 306 1.66 7.27 -1.13
C HIS A 306 1.04 7.59 -2.49
N GLU A 307 1.84 7.62 -3.57
CA GLU A 307 1.33 7.94 -4.90
C GLU A 307 0.39 6.86 -5.44
N PHE A 308 0.67 5.57 -5.18
CA PHE A 308 -0.14 4.47 -5.69
C PHE A 308 -1.37 4.11 -4.84
N ASN A 309 -1.42 4.53 -3.57
CA ASN A 309 -2.67 4.43 -2.79
C ASN A 309 -3.69 5.52 -3.16
N GLY A 310 -3.26 6.59 -3.83
CA GLY A 310 -4.12 7.69 -4.21
C GLY A 310 -4.86 8.33 -3.02
N LEU A 311 -5.95 9.03 -3.31
CA LEU A 311 -6.81 9.65 -2.31
C LEU A 311 -8.23 9.10 -2.47
N ASN A 312 -8.79 8.46 -1.45
CA ASN A 312 -10.15 7.93 -1.57
C ASN A 312 -11.14 8.82 -0.81
N LEU A 313 -12.10 9.43 -1.53
CA LEU A 313 -13.10 10.31 -0.93
C LEU A 313 -13.99 9.59 0.09
N ASP A 314 -14.34 8.32 -0.15
CA ASP A 314 -15.14 7.53 0.78
C ASP A 314 -14.42 7.36 2.13
N TYR A 315 -13.09 7.25 2.09
CA TYR A 315 -12.26 7.18 3.29
C TYR A 315 -12.18 8.54 4.00
N GLY A 316 -12.05 9.63 3.25
CA GLY A 316 -12.08 10.98 3.78
C GLY A 316 -13.41 11.33 4.46
N GLU A 317 -14.54 10.92 3.88
CA GLU A 317 -15.87 11.08 4.46
C GLU A 317 -15.98 10.37 5.83
N LYS A 318 -15.57 9.10 5.90
CA LYS A 318 -15.52 8.35 7.18
C LYS A 318 -14.58 8.97 8.21
N GLN A 319 -13.42 9.47 7.77
CA GLN A 319 -12.49 10.15 8.67
C GLN A 319 -13.06 11.45 9.21
N LYS A 320 -13.81 12.22 8.41
CA LYS A 320 -14.48 13.44 8.88
C LYS A 320 -15.51 13.14 9.97
N GLU A 321 -16.28 12.06 9.81
CA GLU A 321 -17.23 11.58 10.81
C GLU A 321 -16.51 11.18 12.12
N THR A 322 -15.37 10.48 12.01
CA THR A 322 -14.60 10.01 13.16
C THR A 322 -13.80 11.14 13.85
N ALA A 323 -13.26 12.09 13.07
CA ALA A 323 -12.44 13.20 13.55
C ALA A 323 -13.27 14.24 14.33
N ALA A 324 -14.57 14.33 14.07
CA ALA A 324 -15.50 15.12 14.88
C ALA A 324 -15.57 14.62 16.34
N GLU A 325 -15.12 13.38 16.61
CA GLU A 325 -15.19 12.75 17.93
C GLU A 325 -13.83 12.68 18.66
N SER A 326 -12.71 12.86 17.95
CA SER A 326 -11.36 12.71 18.51
C SER A 326 -10.64 14.05 18.68
N ASN A 327 -10.36 14.45 19.92
CA ASN A 327 -9.43 15.53 20.22
C ASN A 327 -8.03 15.17 19.67
N GLY A 328 -7.60 15.86 18.62
CA GLY A 328 -6.39 15.54 17.86
C GLY A 328 -5.13 15.41 18.73
N PHE A 329 -4.30 14.41 18.40
CA PHE A 329 -2.98 14.24 18.99
C PHE A 329 -2.04 15.34 18.50
N VAL A 330 -1.41 16.09 19.42
CA VAL A 330 -0.47 17.17 19.09
C VAL A 330 0.95 16.70 19.37
N ILE A 331 1.79 16.62 18.33
CA ILE A 331 3.21 16.30 18.44
C ILE A 331 3.96 17.54 18.97
N LYS A 332 4.48 17.48 20.19
CA LYS A 332 5.19 18.60 20.83
C LYS A 332 6.70 18.38 20.92
N ASN A 333 7.12 17.12 20.90
CA ASN A 333 8.51 16.74 21.08
C ASN A 333 8.84 15.47 20.26
N LYS A 334 10.11 15.05 20.33
CA LYS A 334 10.58 13.86 19.62
C LYS A 334 9.90 12.57 20.11
N GLU A 335 9.66 12.43 21.40
CA GLU A 335 9.00 11.26 21.98
C GLU A 335 7.55 11.14 21.48
N ASP A 336 6.81 12.26 21.42
CA ASP A 336 5.46 12.29 20.83
C ASP A 336 5.48 11.88 19.35
N MET A 337 6.53 12.28 18.61
CA MET A 337 6.69 11.91 17.20
C MET A 337 7.00 10.41 17.06
N ASP A 338 7.93 9.89 17.86
CA ASP A 338 8.25 8.46 17.88
C ASP A 338 6.99 7.65 18.24
N ASP A 339 6.26 8.03 19.27
CA ASP A 339 5.03 7.34 19.69
C ASP A 339 3.98 7.36 18.57
N TYR A 340 3.79 8.49 17.89
CA TYR A 340 2.89 8.58 16.75
C TYR A 340 3.31 7.61 15.62
N MET A 341 4.60 7.58 15.27
CA MET A 341 5.12 6.70 14.21
C MET A 341 4.98 5.21 14.57
N PHE A 342 5.34 4.83 15.80
CA PHE A 342 5.29 3.42 16.24
C PHE A 342 3.86 2.94 16.51
N ASN A 343 2.95 3.83 16.93
CA ASN A 343 1.53 3.51 16.99
C ASN A 343 0.96 3.17 15.61
N GLY A 344 1.43 3.83 14.55
CA GLY A 344 1.11 3.49 13.16
C GLY A 344 1.56 2.08 12.74
N LEU A 345 2.49 1.47 13.48
CA LEU A 345 2.94 0.09 13.27
C LEU A 345 2.22 -0.95 14.14
N ASN A 346 1.36 -0.53 15.07
CA ASN A 346 0.78 -1.47 16.02
C ASN A 346 -0.35 -2.27 15.37
N LEU A 347 -0.18 -3.59 15.29
CA LEU A 347 -1.25 -4.50 14.87
C LEU A 347 -2.31 -4.60 15.96
N SER A 348 -3.54 -4.19 15.64
CA SER A 348 -4.69 -4.31 16.54
C SER A 348 -5.01 -5.78 16.81
N SER A 349 -5.51 -6.06 18.02
CA SER A 349 -5.90 -7.42 18.41
C SER A 349 -7.02 -7.97 17.51
N GLU A 350 -7.94 -7.11 17.08
CA GLU A 350 -9.03 -7.46 16.15
C GLU A 350 -8.48 -7.95 14.82
N TYR A 351 -7.56 -7.21 14.20
CA TYR A 351 -6.94 -7.58 12.93
C TYR A 351 -6.15 -8.89 13.05
N VAL A 352 -5.39 -9.07 14.14
CA VAL A 352 -4.68 -10.33 14.43
C VAL A 352 -5.66 -11.50 14.58
N ASN A 353 -6.79 -11.29 15.26
CA ASN A 353 -7.80 -12.33 15.43
C ASN A 353 -8.49 -12.69 14.10
N GLU A 354 -8.76 -11.70 13.27
CA GLU A 354 -9.33 -11.89 11.93
C GLU A 354 -8.43 -12.80 11.10
N ILE A 355 -7.13 -12.51 11.04
CA ILE A 355 -6.16 -13.33 10.30
C ILE A 355 -6.12 -14.76 10.84
N ASN A 356 -6.05 -14.91 12.16
CA ASN A 356 -5.92 -16.22 12.81
C ASN A 356 -7.18 -17.09 12.67
N THR A 357 -8.36 -16.48 12.53
CA THR A 357 -9.65 -17.18 12.48
C THR A 357 -10.05 -17.50 11.05
N ASN A 358 -9.92 -16.54 10.13
CA ASN A 358 -10.47 -16.64 8.78
C ASN A 358 -9.60 -17.41 7.79
N TYR A 359 -8.31 -17.61 8.10
CA TYR A 359 -7.35 -18.14 7.13
C TYR A 359 -6.64 -19.43 7.54
N ARG A 360 -7.04 -20.06 8.66
CA ARG A 360 -6.63 -21.44 8.94
C ARG A 360 -7.30 -22.35 7.93
N ILE A 361 -6.49 -22.92 7.05
CA ILE A 361 -6.96 -23.95 6.12
C ILE A 361 -7.38 -25.14 6.99
N SER A 362 -8.69 -25.37 7.13
CA SER A 362 -9.15 -26.66 7.64
C SER A 362 -8.77 -27.67 6.58
N LEU A 363 -7.70 -28.43 6.82
CA LEU A 363 -7.44 -29.68 6.11
C LEU A 363 -8.53 -30.66 6.55
N LYS A 364 -9.75 -30.47 6.05
CA LYS A 364 -10.75 -31.52 5.97
C LYS A 364 -10.54 -32.20 4.62
N TYR A 365 -9.62 -33.15 4.61
CA TYR A 365 -9.66 -34.27 3.68
C TYR A 365 -9.78 -35.53 4.52
#